data_AF-A0A9E3TEE2-F1
#
_entry.id   AF-A0A9E3TEE2-F1
#
_cell.length_a   1.000
_cell.length_b   1.000
_cell.length_c   1.000
_cell.angle_alpha   90.00
_cell.angle_beta   90.00
_cell.angle_gamma   90.00
#
_symmetry.space_group_name_H-M   'P 1'
#
loop_
_entity.id
_entity.type
_entity.pdbx_description
1 polymer ?
#
loop_
_entity_poly.entity_id
_entity_poly.type
_entity_poly.pdbx_seq_one_letter_code
_entity_poly.pdbx_strand_id
1 'polypeptide(L)' 'MRDATKKATTTDQKIDSLKPGGTIELSRNDRGVRVVAERSGDGERVRIVRIYADGERVLGFVVMLNQRW' A
#
# COMPACT_ATOMS: atom_id res chain seq x y z
N MET A 1 -0.44 14.58 32.75
CA MET A 1 0.19 14.32 31.43
C MET A 1 -0.79 13.49 30.62
N ARG A 2 -1.31 13.99 29.50
CA ARG A 2 -2.26 13.24 28.66
C ARG A 2 -1.45 12.32 27.76
N ASP A 3 -1.63 11.02 27.93
CA ASP A 3 -1.15 10.00 27.01
C ASP A 3 -1.74 10.30 25.62
N ALA A 4 -0.90 10.77 24.72
CA ALA A 4 -1.26 10.90 23.33
C ALA A 4 -1.28 9.48 22.75
N THR A 5 -2.44 8.82 22.81
CA THR A 5 -2.69 7.60 22.04
C THR A 5 -2.39 7.94 20.58
N LYS A 6 -1.20 7.54 20.09
CA LYS A 6 -0.81 7.67 18.69
C LYS A 6 -1.92 6.99 17.89
N LYS A 7 -2.80 7.77 17.26
CA LYS A 7 -3.83 7.23 16.37
C LYS A 7 -3.08 6.41 15.33
N ALA A 8 -3.25 5.09 15.37
CA ALA A 8 -2.70 4.22 14.35
C ALA A 8 -3.27 4.71 13.01
N THR A 9 -2.40 5.16 12.10
CA THR A 9 -2.81 5.58 10.76
C THR A 9 -3.49 4.40 10.08
N THR A 10 -4.66 4.66 9.50
CA THR A 10 -5.45 3.67 8.76
C THR A 10 -4.70 3.26 7.48
N THR A 11 -5.10 2.14 6.88
CA THR A 11 -4.43 1.58 5.69
C THR A 11 -4.50 2.55 4.50
N ASP A 12 -5.64 3.22 4.33
CA ASP A 12 -5.84 4.32 3.38
C ASP A 12 -4.88 5.48 3.62
N GLN A 13 -4.76 5.99 4.85
CA GLN A 13 -3.81 7.05 5.19
C GLN A 13 -2.35 6.67 4.90
N LYS A 14 -1.98 5.40 5.10
CA LYS A 14 -0.65 4.90 4.76
C LYS A 14 -0.41 4.91 3.25
N ILE A 15 -1.40 4.50 2.47
CA ILE A 15 -1.34 4.51 1.00
C ILE A 15 -1.29 5.94 0.47
N ASP A 16 -2.07 6.85 1.03
CA ASP A 16 -2.08 8.26 0.64
C ASP A 16 -0.72 8.95 0.90
N SER A 17 -0.01 8.49 1.93
CA SER A 17 1.32 9.00 2.27
C SER A 17 2.45 8.51 1.34
N LEU A 18 2.17 7.55 0.44
CA LEU A 18 3.17 7.05 -0.50
C LEU A 18 3.61 8.15 -1.47
N LYS A 19 4.92 8.43 -1.46
CA LYS A 19 5.57 9.22 -2.50
C LYS A 19 5.47 8.50 -3.86
N PRO A 20 5.51 9.22 -4.99
CA PRO A 20 5.61 8.61 -6.31
C PRO A 20 6.78 7.61 -6.39
N GLY A 21 6.55 6.44 -6.97
CA GLY A 21 7.49 5.31 -7.00
C GLY A 21 7.65 4.55 -5.67
N GLY A 22 6.98 5.00 -4.61
CA GLY A 22 7.06 4.40 -3.28
C GLY A 22 6.33 3.06 -3.18
N THR A 23 6.73 2.26 -2.19
CA THR A 23 6.10 0.98 -1.85
C THR A 23 5.93 0.86 -0.35
N ILE A 24 4.82 0.28 0.10
CA ILE A 24 4.58 -0.06 1.51
C ILE A 24 3.95 -1.43 1.64
N GLU A 25 4.36 -2.18 2.66
CA GLU A 25 3.73 -3.45 3.04
C GLU A 25 2.43 -3.17 3.82
N LEU A 26 1.32 -3.71 3.32
CA LEU A 26 0.01 -3.62 3.96
C LEU A 26 -0.21 -4.79 4.92
N SER A 27 0.23 -5.98 4.52
CA SER A 27 0.14 -7.19 5.34
C SER A 27 1.15 -8.24 4.91
N ARG A 28 1.40 -9.18 5.83
CA ARG A 28 2.19 -10.38 5.61
C ARG A 28 1.57 -11.51 6.42
N ASN A 29 1.49 -12.70 5.84
CA ASN A 29 1.11 -13.90 6.57
C ASN A 29 2.32 -14.76 6.98
N ASP A 30 2.09 -15.77 7.81
CA ASP A 30 3.13 -16.67 8.32
C ASP A 30 3.81 -17.51 7.24
N ARG A 31 3.20 -17.59 6.04
CA ARG A 31 3.76 -18.27 4.87
C ARG A 31 4.63 -17.35 4.02
N GLY A 32 4.90 -16.13 4.46
CA GLY A 32 5.74 -15.16 3.75
C GLY A 32 5.07 -14.48 2.56
N VAL A 33 3.77 -14.66 2.35
CA VAL A 33 3.00 -13.93 1.33
C VAL A 33 2.78 -12.51 1.81
N ARG A 34 3.21 -11.54 1.01
CA ARG A 34 3.09 -10.10 1.28
C ARG A 34 2.03 -9.48 0.41
N VAL A 35 1.31 -8.50 0.95
CA VAL A 35 0.47 -7.60 0.16
C VAL A 35 1.09 -6.21 0.27
N VAL A 36 1.42 -5.61 -0.86
CA VAL A 36 2.04 -4.28 -0.92
C VAL A 36 1.16 -3.33 -1.71
N ALA A 37 1.22 -2.05 -1.36
CA ALA A 37 0.75 -0.96 -2.21
C ALA A 37 1.95 -0.28 -2.86
N GLU A 38 1.87 -0.05 -4.17
CA GLU A 38 2.92 0.60 -4.95
C GLU A 38 2.33 1.81 -5.66
N ARG A 39 2.94 2.99 -5.44
CA ARG A 39 2.56 4.22 -6.13
C ARG A 39 3.36 4.32 -7.43
N SER A 40 2.68 4.63 -8.53
CA SER A 40 3.34 4.85 -9.81
C SER A 40 4.35 6.00 -9.74
N GLY A 41 5.32 6.01 -10.66
CA GLY A 41 6.34 7.06 -10.72
C GLY A 41 5.79 8.46 -11.02
N ASP A 42 4.67 8.54 -11.75
CA ASP A 42 3.91 9.77 -11.99
C ASP A 42 3.01 10.16 -10.79
N GLY A 43 2.85 9.28 -9.80
CA GLY A 43 2.00 9.52 -8.65
C GLY A 43 0.49 9.44 -8.92
N GLU A 44 0.03 9.07 -10.11
CA GLU A 44 -1.40 9.09 -10.44
C GLU A 44 -2.14 7.80 -10.07
N ARG A 45 -1.40 6.71 -9.90
CA ARG A 45 -1.96 5.36 -9.70
C ARG A 45 -1.37 4.69 -8.48
N VAL A 46 -2.22 3.94 -7.79
CA VAL A 46 -1.78 2.97 -6.77
C VAL A 46 -2.19 1.59 -7.25
N ARG A 47 -1.27 0.63 -7.16
CA ARG A 47 -1.58 -0.79 -7.38
C ARG A 47 -1.39 -1.58 -6.11
N ILE A 48 -2.28 -2.54 -5.87
CA ILE A 48 -2.12 -3.54 -4.82
C ILE A 48 -1.57 -4.82 -5.43
N VAL A 49 -0.42 -5.27 -4.92
CA VAL A 49 0.31 -6.42 -5.43
C VAL A 49 0.45 -7.45 -4.33
N ARG A 50 0.11 -8.70 -4.64
CA ARG A 50 0.44 -9.85 -3.80
C ARG A 50 1.78 -10.42 -4.26
N ILE A 51 2.69 -10.63 -3.31
CA ILE A 51 4.02 -11.19 -3.54
C ILE A 51 4.13 -12.48 -2.75
N TYR A 52 4.34 -13.60 -3.43
CA TYR A 52 4.52 -14.92 -2.82
C TYR A 52 5.95 -15.08 -2.29
N ALA A 53 6.18 -16.13 -1.50
CA ALA A 53 7.48 -16.38 -0.86
C ALA A 53 8.59 -16.67 -1.86
N ASP A 54 8.25 -17.22 -3.02
CA ASP A 54 9.12 -17.45 -4.17
C ASP A 54 9.39 -16.19 -5.00
N GLY A 55 8.74 -15.07 -4.66
CA GLY A 55 8.84 -13.80 -5.37
C GLY A 55 7.84 -13.64 -6.52
N GLU A 56 6.95 -14.60 -6.78
CA GLU A 56 5.88 -14.44 -7.77
C GLU A 56 5.00 -13.24 -7.41
N ARG A 57 4.63 -12.45 -8.43
CA ARG A 57 3.86 -11.21 -8.27
C ARG A 57 2.53 -11.31 -9.00
N VAL A 58 1.44 -11.17 -8.25
CA VAL A 58 0.09 -11.09 -8.80
C VAL A 58 -0.49 -9.71 -8.56
N LEU A 59 -0.89 -9.04 -9.64
CA LEU A 59 -1.59 -7.75 -9.58
C LEU A 59 -3.04 -7.98 -9.16
N GLY A 60 -3.44 -7.42 -8.02
CA GLY A 60 -4.82 -7.51 -7.55
C GLY A 60 -5.72 -6.49 -8.24
N PHE A 61 -5.43 -5.21 -8.07
CA PHE A 61 -6.19 -4.12 -8.67
C PHE A 61 -5.37 -2.83 -8.76
N VAL A 62 -5.81 -1.91 -9.61
CA VAL A 62 -5.22 -0.58 -9.81
C VAL A 62 -6.30 0.48 -9.56
N VAL A 63 -5.98 1.49 -8.76
CA VAL A 63 -6.85 2.64 -8.49
C VAL A 63 -6.21 3.89 -9.09
N MET A 64 -7.00 4.67 -9.82
CA MET A 64 -6.60 6.00 -10.28
C MET A 64 -7.06 7.04 -9.25
N LEU A 65 -6.13 7.83 -8.74
CA LEU A 65 -6.39 8.70 -7.60
C LEU A 65 -7.04 10.05 -7.97
N ASN A 66 -6.95 10.44 -9.24
CA ASN A 66 -7.46 11.72 -9.74
C ASN A 66 -8.74 11.61 -10.58
N GLN A 67 -9.44 10.48 -10.55
CA GLN A 67 -10.76 10.45 -11.18
C GLN A 67 -11.75 11.19 -10.28
N ARG A 68 -12.15 12.39 -10.71
CA ARG A 68 -13.39 13.02 -10.22
C ARG A 68 -14.56 12.18 -10.74
N TRP A 69 -15.38 11.67 -9.84
CA TRP A 69 -16.65 11.00 -10.15
C TRP A 69 -17.74 12.05 -10.26
#